data_AF-A0A806KRW3-F1
#
_entry.id   AF-A0A806KRW3-F1
#
_cell.length_a   1.000
_cell.length_b   1.000
_cell.length_c   1.000
_cell.angle_alpha   90.00
_cell.angle_beta   90.00
_cell.angle_gamma   90.00
#
_symmetry.space_group_name_H-M   'P 1'
#
loop_
_entity.id
_entity.type
_entity.pdbx_description
1 polymer ?
#
loop_
_entity_poly.entity_id
_entity_poly.type
_entity_poly.pdbx_seq_one_letter_code
_entity_poly.pdbx_strand_id
1 'polypeptide(L)'
;METVWSNPVTTKANIDAIKAAGFNAIRIPVSWTKAASGPPDWTIREDWMERVAEVVDYAVANDMYIMLNIHHDEYHGHGTNRDFLRFDGTEDEIAASLDCYRKLWEQIADRFKNYDEKLMF
;
A
#
# COMPACT_ATOMS: atom_id res chain seq x y z
N MET A 1 8.08 7.15 1.69
CA MET A 1 8.83 6.85 2.93
C MET A 1 7.83 6.79 4.06
N GLU A 2 7.91 5.74 4.85
CA GLU A 2 7.02 5.41 5.96
C GLU A 2 7.22 6.32 7.20
N THR A 3 8.35 7.01 7.30
CA THR A 3 8.73 7.84 8.46
C THR A 3 8.25 9.30 8.39
N VAL A 4 7.52 9.67 7.34
CA VAL A 4 7.13 11.08 7.06
C VAL A 4 6.21 11.68 8.13
N TRP A 5 5.50 10.84 8.89
CA TRP A 5 4.62 11.26 9.99
C TRP A 5 5.18 10.82 11.36
N SER A 6 6.48 11.02 11.56
CA SER A 6 7.19 10.84 12.85
C SER A 6 7.22 9.41 13.41
N ASN A 7 6.61 8.44 12.74
CA ASN A 7 6.71 7.03 13.11
C ASN A 7 8.09 6.48 12.72
N PRO A 8 8.67 5.59 13.53
CA PRO A 8 9.88 4.88 13.15
C PRO A 8 9.58 3.88 12.02
N VAL A 9 10.64 3.37 11.41
CA VAL A 9 10.55 2.23 10.48
C VAL A 9 9.99 1.02 11.23
N THR A 10 8.94 0.41 10.70
CA THR A 10 8.36 -0.83 11.26
C THR A 10 9.37 -1.96 11.26
N THR A 11 9.61 -2.58 12.41
CA THR A 11 10.49 -3.73 12.56
C THR A 11 9.68 -4.99 12.80
N LYS A 12 10.30 -6.16 12.60
CA LYS A 12 9.68 -7.44 12.97
C LYS A 12 9.26 -7.47 14.45
N ALA A 13 10.08 -6.90 15.34
CA ALA A 13 9.77 -6.83 16.77
C ALA A 13 8.47 -6.06 17.09
N ASN A 14 8.10 -5.07 16.25
CA ASN A 14 6.81 -4.39 16.40
C ASN A 14 5.64 -5.35 16.12
N ILE A 15 5.74 -6.15 15.05
CA ILE A 15 4.69 -7.11 14.67
C ILE A 15 4.62 -8.28 15.65
N ASP A 16 5.78 -8.77 16.11
CA ASP A 16 5.87 -9.80 17.15
C ASP A 16 5.20 -9.34 18.46
N ALA A 17 5.39 -8.07 18.85
CA ALA A 17 4.74 -7.50 20.02
C ALA A 17 3.21 -7.41 19.87
N ILE A 18 2.72 -7.07 18.66
CA ILE A 18 1.28 -7.07 18.36
C ILE A 18 0.71 -8.49 18.48
N LYS A 19 1.38 -9.51 17.94
CA LYS A 19 0.97 -10.91 18.09
C LYS A 19 0.98 -11.36 19.55
N ALA A 20 2.04 -11.02 20.28
CA ALA A 20 2.17 -11.35 21.71
C ALA A 20 1.08 -10.69 22.58
N ALA A 21 0.56 -9.54 22.17
CA ALA A 21 -0.58 -8.89 22.81
C ALA A 21 -1.94 -9.59 22.54
N GLY A 22 -1.97 -10.64 21.72
CA GLY A 22 -3.15 -11.47 21.45
C GLY A 22 -3.91 -11.12 20.17
N PHE A 23 -3.41 -10.20 19.35
CA PHE A 23 -4.02 -9.89 18.07
C PHE A 23 -3.71 -10.99 17.04
N ASN A 24 -4.72 -11.35 16.24
CA ASN A 24 -4.58 -12.36 15.17
C ASN A 24 -4.73 -11.77 13.78
N ALA A 25 -5.02 -10.47 13.65
CA ALA A 25 -5.17 -9.77 12.38
C ALA A 25 -4.49 -8.40 12.45
N ILE A 26 -3.95 -7.95 11.32
CA ILE A 26 -3.34 -6.62 11.17
C ILE A 26 -3.76 -5.99 9.84
N ARG A 27 -4.03 -4.68 9.86
CA ARG A 27 -4.22 -3.88 8.65
C ARG A 27 -2.95 -3.09 8.39
N ILE A 28 -2.41 -3.20 7.18
CA ILE A 28 -1.21 -2.49 6.72
C ILE A 28 -1.66 -1.44 5.70
N PRO A 29 -1.94 -0.19 6.13
CA PRO A 29 -2.31 0.87 5.23
C PRO A 29 -1.10 1.40 4.45
N VAL A 30 -1.22 1.50 3.13
CA VAL A 30 -0.11 1.93 2.26
C VAL A 30 -0.56 3.03 1.30
N SER A 31 0.26 4.08 1.19
CA SER A 31 0.20 5.05 0.08
C SER A 31 1.17 4.66 -1.01
N TRP A 32 0.70 4.54 -2.25
CA TRP A 32 1.44 3.95 -3.36
C TRP A 32 1.89 4.97 -4.41
N THR A 33 1.01 5.91 -4.76
CA THR A 33 1.21 6.96 -5.77
C THR A 33 2.45 7.82 -5.48
N LYS A 34 2.74 8.11 -4.20
CA LYS A 34 3.98 8.78 -3.76
C LYS A 34 5.27 8.02 -4.08
N ALA A 35 5.16 6.72 -4.29
CA ALA A 35 6.25 5.82 -4.62
C ALA A 35 6.12 5.25 -6.05
N ALA A 36 5.24 5.81 -6.88
CA ALA A 36 5.10 5.44 -8.29
C ALA A 36 5.76 6.47 -9.21
N SER A 37 6.08 6.07 -10.44
CA SER A 37 6.68 6.95 -11.46
C SER A 37 5.77 8.10 -11.93
N GLY A 38 4.47 8.01 -11.67
CA GLY A 38 3.44 8.88 -12.25
C GLY A 38 2.99 8.41 -13.64
N PRO A 39 2.08 9.15 -14.29
CA PRO A 39 1.56 8.78 -15.60
C PRO A 39 2.64 8.87 -16.69
N PRO A 40 2.57 8.04 -17.73
CA PRO A 40 1.51 7.07 -17.98
C PRO A 40 1.73 5.74 -17.25
N ASP A 41 2.93 5.42 -16.78
CA ASP A 41 3.29 4.04 -16.43
C ASP A 41 2.88 3.62 -15.01
N TRP A 42 2.84 4.56 -14.07
CA TRP A 42 2.51 4.30 -12.65
C TRP A 42 3.33 3.16 -12.03
N THR A 43 4.56 2.97 -12.47
CA THR A 43 5.45 1.92 -11.97
C THR A 43 5.81 2.20 -10.52
N ILE A 44 5.43 1.30 -9.62
CA ILE A 44 5.79 1.37 -8.20
C ILE A 44 7.29 1.09 -8.10
N ARG A 45 8.04 1.97 -7.41
CA ARG A 45 9.46 1.76 -7.19
C ARG A 45 9.67 0.44 -6.44
N GLU A 46 10.61 -0.35 -6.94
CA GLU A 46 10.96 -1.66 -6.40
C GLU A 46 11.30 -1.61 -4.90
N ASP A 47 12.04 -0.57 -4.47
CA ASP A 47 12.40 -0.35 -3.06
C ASP A 47 11.17 -0.27 -2.14
N TRP A 48 10.09 0.34 -2.61
CA TRP A 48 8.86 0.49 -1.85
C TRP A 48 8.02 -0.78 -1.85
N MET A 49 7.93 -1.46 -3.01
CA MET A 49 7.22 -2.73 -3.12
C MET A 49 7.85 -3.79 -2.20
N GLU A 50 9.18 -3.91 -2.22
CA GLU A 50 9.89 -4.86 -1.34
C GLU A 50 9.80 -4.46 0.13
N ARG A 51 9.79 -3.15 0.44
CA ARG A 51 9.59 -2.70 1.81
C ARG A 51 8.20 -3.06 2.35
N VAL A 52 7.16 -2.91 1.54
CA VAL A 52 5.79 -3.32 1.93
C VAL A 52 5.73 -4.84 2.10
N ALA A 53 6.29 -5.59 1.15
CA ALA A 53 6.33 -7.04 1.22
C ALA A 53 7.06 -7.55 2.47
N GLU A 54 8.17 -6.92 2.85
CA GLU A 54 8.88 -7.25 4.10
C GLU A 54 7.98 -7.10 5.34
N VAL A 55 7.18 -6.04 5.43
CA VAL A 55 6.26 -5.84 6.56
C VAL A 55 5.10 -6.85 6.52
N VAL A 56 4.59 -7.19 5.33
CA VAL A 56 3.61 -8.28 5.15
C VAL A 56 4.22 -9.61 5.61
N ASP A 57 5.46 -9.90 5.26
CA ASP A 57 6.17 -11.14 5.63
C ASP A 57 6.38 -11.26 7.14
N TYR A 58 6.56 -10.14 7.85
CA TYR A 58 6.58 -10.16 9.33
C TYR A 58 5.25 -10.65 9.90
N ALA A 59 4.12 -10.27 9.31
CA ALA A 59 2.80 -10.70 9.76
C ALA A 59 2.50 -12.15 9.34
N VAL A 60 2.92 -12.56 8.13
CA VAL A 60 2.86 -13.96 7.67
C VAL A 60 3.65 -14.86 8.62
N ALA A 61 4.87 -14.47 9.00
CA ALA A 61 5.70 -15.22 9.94
C ALA A 61 5.07 -15.34 11.35
N ASN A 62 4.11 -14.48 11.68
CA ASN A 62 3.34 -14.51 12.93
C ASN A 62 1.97 -15.21 12.77
N ASP A 63 1.71 -15.85 11.64
CA ASP A 63 0.47 -16.57 11.34
C ASP A 63 -0.79 -15.67 11.46
N MET A 64 -0.65 -14.38 11.12
CA MET A 64 -1.71 -13.38 11.25
C MET A 64 -2.50 -13.23 9.95
N TYR A 65 -3.78 -12.85 10.06
CA TYR A 65 -4.56 -12.31 8.94
C TYR A 65 -4.09 -10.90 8.61
N ILE A 66 -4.04 -10.56 7.32
CA ILE A 66 -3.46 -9.31 6.83
C ILE A 66 -4.46 -8.64 5.90
N MET A 67 -4.71 -7.36 6.10
CA MET A 67 -5.44 -6.52 5.15
C MET A 67 -4.49 -5.47 4.58
N LEU A 68 -4.10 -5.60 3.31
CA LEU A 68 -3.28 -4.63 2.58
C LEU A 68 -4.18 -3.79 1.69
N ASN A 69 -3.99 -2.47 1.66
CA ASN A 69 -4.84 -1.62 0.83
C ASN A 69 -4.09 -0.44 0.19
N ILE A 70 -4.83 0.34 -0.60
CA ILE A 70 -4.51 1.70 -1.02
C ILE A 70 -5.16 2.66 0.00
N HIS A 71 -4.41 3.59 0.59
CA HIS A 71 -4.89 4.34 1.78
C HIS A 71 -5.01 5.86 1.64
N HIS A 72 -3.91 6.56 1.38
CA HIS A 72 -3.87 8.02 1.20
C HIS A 72 -3.30 8.31 -0.18
N ASP A 73 -4.05 7.88 -1.19
CA ASP A 73 -3.75 8.07 -2.60
C ASP A 73 -4.80 8.96 -3.27
N GLU A 74 -5.88 9.29 -2.53
CA GLU A 74 -6.97 10.16 -2.94
C GLU A 74 -6.55 11.63 -3.03
N TYR A 75 -7.02 12.31 -4.07
CA TYR A 75 -6.72 13.71 -4.30
C TYR A 75 -7.35 14.60 -3.21
N HIS A 76 -6.52 15.35 -2.48
CA HIS A 76 -6.96 16.22 -1.38
C HIS A 76 -7.00 17.72 -1.72
N GLY A 77 -7.03 18.11 -3.00
CA GLY A 77 -7.17 19.53 -3.37
C GLY A 77 -5.90 20.39 -3.21
N HIS A 78 -4.83 19.83 -2.68
CA HIS A 78 -3.52 20.48 -2.60
C HIS A 78 -2.64 19.91 -3.72
N GLY A 79 -2.15 20.78 -4.61
CA GLY A 79 -1.36 20.45 -5.82
C GLY A 79 0.01 19.82 -5.56
N THR A 80 0.16 19.03 -4.50
CA THR A 80 1.25 18.08 -4.40
C THR A 80 0.93 16.94 -5.35
N ASN A 81 1.67 16.85 -6.46
CA ASN A 81 1.53 15.88 -7.57
C ASN A 81 1.65 14.38 -7.19
N ARG A 82 1.23 13.98 -6.00
CA ARG A 82 1.48 12.65 -5.45
C ARG A 82 0.32 12.01 -4.70
N ASP A 83 -0.79 12.72 -4.53
CA ASP A 83 -2.09 12.13 -4.15
C ASP A 83 -3.00 12.34 -5.36
N PHE A 84 -3.38 11.27 -6.06
CA PHE A 84 -3.82 11.35 -7.46
C PHE A 84 -5.26 10.88 -7.70
N LEU A 85 -5.75 9.91 -6.93
CA LEU A 85 -7.03 9.27 -7.20
C LEU A 85 -8.20 10.23 -6.92
N ARG A 86 -8.93 10.62 -7.96
CA ARG A 86 -10.07 11.54 -7.89
C ARG A 86 -11.28 10.94 -8.61
N PHE A 87 -12.17 10.34 -7.83
CA PHE A 87 -13.36 9.66 -8.34
C PHE A 87 -14.63 10.53 -8.30
N ASP A 88 -14.52 11.78 -7.86
CA ASP A 88 -15.59 12.79 -7.81
C ASP A 88 -15.32 13.98 -8.75
N GLY A 89 -14.38 13.81 -9.70
CA GLY A 89 -13.92 14.83 -10.64
C GLY A 89 -14.67 14.86 -11.97
N THR A 90 -14.04 15.47 -12.98
CA THR A 90 -14.49 15.40 -14.38
C THR A 90 -14.37 13.96 -14.92
N GLU A 91 -15.00 13.68 -16.06
CA GLU A 91 -14.88 12.38 -16.73
C GLU A 91 -13.41 12.01 -17.01
N ASP A 92 -12.60 12.99 -17.45
CA ASP A 92 -11.17 12.80 -17.71
C ASP A 92 -10.38 12.51 -16.42
N GLU A 93 -10.70 13.19 -15.32
CA GLU A 93 -10.06 12.97 -14.01
C GLU A 93 -10.39 11.58 -13.45
N ILE A 94 -11.66 11.15 -13.59
CA ILE A 94 -12.11 9.81 -13.20
C ILE A 94 -11.44 8.76 -14.07
N ALA A 95 -11.37 8.96 -15.39
CA ALA A 95 -10.72 8.03 -16.31
C ALA A 95 -9.22 7.87 -16.00
N ALA A 96 -8.52 8.97 -15.74
CA ALA A 96 -7.12 8.95 -15.34
C ALA A 96 -6.93 8.24 -13.98
N SER A 97 -7.84 8.47 -13.02
CA SER A 97 -7.82 7.81 -11.71
C SER A 97 -8.04 6.30 -11.82
N LEU A 98 -8.96 5.86 -12.69
CA LEU A 98 -9.19 4.45 -12.96
C LEU A 98 -7.96 3.77 -13.61
N ASP A 99 -7.28 4.45 -14.53
CA ASP A 99 -6.05 3.92 -15.13
C ASP A 99 -4.93 3.74 -14.09
N CYS A 100 -4.71 4.77 -13.25
CA CYS A 100 -3.77 4.71 -12.14
C CYS A 100 -4.13 3.57 -11.17
N TYR A 101 -5.38 3.54 -10.69
CA TYR A 101 -5.87 2.54 -9.74
C TYR A 101 -5.66 1.11 -10.26
N ARG A 102 -6.00 0.85 -11.53
CA ARG A 102 -5.77 -0.44 -12.17
C ARG A 102 -4.29 -0.81 -12.19
N LYS A 103 -3.40 0.09 -12.64
CA LYS A 103 -1.97 -0.18 -12.76
C LYS A 103 -1.29 -0.42 -11.41
N LEU A 104 -1.73 0.27 -10.36
CA LEU A 104 -1.28 -0.01 -9.00
C LEU A 104 -1.70 -1.42 -8.58
N TRP A 105 -2.99 -1.76 -8.73
CA TRP A 105 -3.49 -3.08 -8.36
C TRP A 105 -2.90 -4.23 -9.19
N GLU A 106 -2.61 -4.03 -10.47
CA GLU A 106 -1.93 -5.04 -11.30
C GLU A 106 -0.55 -5.39 -10.71
N GLN A 107 0.24 -4.38 -10.33
CA GLN A 107 1.57 -4.59 -9.73
C GLN A 107 1.49 -5.17 -8.32
N ILE A 108 0.56 -4.68 -7.48
CA ILE A 108 0.34 -5.21 -6.13
C ILE A 108 -0.10 -6.68 -6.22
N ALA A 109 -1.09 -6.99 -7.06
CA ALA A 109 -1.56 -8.35 -7.25
C ALA A 109 -0.45 -9.26 -7.78
N ASP A 110 0.36 -8.82 -8.74
CA ASP A 110 1.47 -9.62 -9.26
C ASP A 110 2.53 -9.93 -8.19
N ARG A 111 2.87 -8.95 -7.33
CA ARG A 111 3.84 -9.15 -6.24
C ARG A 111 3.35 -10.12 -5.18
N PHE A 112 2.06 -10.11 -4.87
CA PHE A 112 1.47 -10.84 -3.74
C PHE A 112 0.68 -12.10 -4.17
N LYS A 113 0.66 -12.46 -5.46
CA LYS A 113 -0.13 -13.59 -6.00
C LYS A 113 0.13 -14.97 -5.40
N ASN A 114 1.30 -15.17 -4.78
CA ASN A 114 1.71 -16.45 -4.19
C ASN A 114 1.52 -16.50 -2.67
N TYR A 115 0.99 -15.44 -2.05
CA TYR A 115 0.62 -15.45 -0.64
C TYR A 115 -0.68 -16.25 -0.47
N ASP A 116 -0.87 -16.84 0.69
CA ASP A 116 -2.04 -17.65 0.99
C ASP A 116 -3.29 -16.80 1.32
N GLU A 117 -4.39 -17.46 1.68
CA GLU A 117 -5.67 -16.80 1.95
C GLU A 117 -5.69 -15.86 3.16
N LYS A 118 -4.62 -15.83 3.97
CA LYS A 118 -4.54 -14.90 5.11
C LYS A 118 -4.23 -13.48 4.67
N LEU A 119 -3.68 -13.28 3.47
CA LEU A 119 -3.53 -11.95 2.87
C LEU A 119 -4.79 -11.57 2.08
N MET A 120 -5.43 -10.48 2.51
CA MET A 120 -6.62 -9.90 1.90
C MET A 120 -6.33 -8.48 1.38
N PHE A 121 -7.10 -8.07 0.38
CA PHE A 121 -7.02 -6.76 -0.28
C PHE A 121 -8.33 -5.98 -0.12
#